data_AF-A0A7V7ZIS0-F1
#
_entry.id   AF-A0A7V7ZIS0-F1
#
_cell.length_a   1.000
_cell.length_b   1.000
_cell.length_c   1.000
_cell.angle_alpha   90.00
_cell.angle_beta   90.00
_cell.angle_gamma   90.00
#
_symmetry.space_group_name_H-M   'P 1'
#
loop_
_entity.id
_entity.type
_entity.pdbx_description
1 polymer ?
#
loop_
_entity_poly.entity_id
_entity_poly.type
_entity_poly.pdbx_seq_one_letter_code
_entity_poly.pdbx_strand_id
1 'polypeptide(L)'
;MEHFFLSIRSSNNETVIRGRLLKGGAIIVALTVIIVALVVISRPQRQSIGILTPIFLLEIAICALTFAMAHYGAVNPGGFLLCITLIVANVVISWVLRQVNPLYGLTSDVHLFPILISGMVIGSSAVPIFGLMPVFALLLLYVMGENIQTQISPTIIITMAAGMFWLIVRTLERSLHDARAKTAEAQTAQRNLEQQQQALLEANQSLSSNNEQINKLFSLVNDLETPLIPVLDGVLVLPLVGHIDAQRTSRISSMVLHQMYSQRAHTLIVDLTGVTMVDGAVVEWIDQLGHGIRLIGARTLVTGMRAEMAYTMAMEDVGTEGIRAVGRLQDGIRMVLRGA
;
A
#
# COMPACT_ATOMS: atom_id res chain seq x y z
N MET A 1 14.46 4.02 3.27
CA MET A 1 15.29 3.11 4.10
C MET A 1 14.64 1.74 4.30
N GLU A 2 13.31 1.61 4.40
CA GLU A 2 12.64 0.30 4.59
C GLU A 2 12.88 -0.73 3.48
N HIS A 3 12.97 -0.30 2.22
CA HIS A 3 13.26 -1.20 1.09
C HIS A 3 14.64 -1.89 1.21
N PHE A 4 15.62 -1.25 1.85
CA PHE A 4 16.94 -1.82 2.12
C PHE A 4 16.90 -2.83 3.28
N PHE A 5 16.14 -2.53 4.34
CA PHE A 5 15.94 -3.45 5.45
C PHE A 5 15.12 -4.69 5.04
N LEU A 6 14.15 -4.56 4.13
CA LEU A 6 13.39 -5.70 3.59
C LEU A 6 14.22 -6.60 2.68
N SER A 7 15.13 -6.04 1.86
CA SER A 7 16.02 -6.86 1.02
C SER A 7 17.06 -7.61 1.86
N ILE A 8 17.59 -6.98 2.93
CA ILE A 8 18.47 -7.64 3.90
C ILE A 8 17.70 -8.73 4.65
N ARG A 9 16.47 -8.46 5.12
CA ARG A 9 15.66 -9.45 5.86
C ARG A 9 15.25 -10.63 4.98
N SER A 10 14.92 -10.39 3.72
CA SER A 10 14.62 -11.43 2.72
C SER A 10 15.85 -12.30 2.41
N SER A 11 16.99 -11.69 2.14
CA SER A 11 18.27 -12.37 1.90
C SER A 11 18.71 -13.21 3.11
N ASN A 12 18.54 -12.66 4.32
CA ASN A 12 18.87 -13.34 5.57
C ASN A 12 17.91 -14.51 5.85
N ASN A 13 16.63 -14.38 5.52
CA ASN A 13 15.68 -15.50 5.63
C ASN A 13 15.99 -16.62 4.63
N GLU A 14 16.38 -16.29 3.40
CA GLU A 14 16.67 -17.28 2.37
C GLU A 14 17.95 -18.08 2.68
N THR A 15 18.98 -17.40 3.21
CA THR A 15 20.21 -18.04 3.72
C THR A 15 19.96 -18.87 4.98
N VAL A 16 19.10 -18.40 5.90
CA VAL A 16 18.71 -19.17 7.10
C VAL A 16 17.87 -20.40 6.74
N ILE A 17 16.93 -20.29 5.79
CA ILE A 17 16.12 -21.42 5.33
C ILE A 17 16.99 -22.44 4.59
N ARG A 18 17.88 -22.00 3.70
CA ARG A 18 18.90 -22.89 3.08
C ARG A 18 19.75 -23.58 4.14
N GLY A 19 20.25 -22.86 5.13
CA GLY A 19 21.05 -23.40 6.21
C GLY A 19 20.30 -24.43 7.07
N ARG A 20 19.01 -24.20 7.36
CA ARG A 20 18.17 -25.15 8.10
C ARG A 20 17.84 -26.40 7.29
N LEU A 21 17.54 -26.26 6.00
CA LEU A 21 17.29 -27.39 5.10
C LEU A 21 18.55 -28.26 4.93
N LEU A 22 19.73 -27.64 4.79
CA LEU A 22 21.01 -28.36 4.73
C LEU A 22 21.31 -29.11 6.03
N LYS A 23 21.07 -28.50 7.20
CA LYS A 23 21.24 -29.15 8.51
C LYS A 23 20.25 -30.29 8.73
N GLY A 24 18.98 -30.08 8.39
CA GLY A 24 17.94 -31.11 8.50
C GLY A 24 18.20 -32.29 7.57
N GLY A 25 18.57 -32.01 6.31
CA GLY A 25 18.99 -33.02 5.34
C GLY A 25 20.19 -33.82 5.83
N ALA A 26 21.24 -33.17 6.35
CA ALA A 26 22.42 -33.84 6.90
C ALA A 26 22.12 -34.76 8.09
N ILE A 27 21.18 -34.39 8.96
CA ILE A 27 20.75 -35.23 10.10
C ILE A 27 20.01 -36.48 9.60
N ILE A 28 19.12 -36.32 8.62
CA ILE A 28 18.41 -37.45 8.00
C ILE A 28 19.40 -38.40 7.33
N VAL A 29 20.42 -37.87 6.65
CA VAL A 29 21.51 -38.67 6.05
C VAL A 29 22.25 -39.46 7.11
N ALA A 30 22.71 -38.78 8.17
CA ALA A 30 23.49 -39.39 9.23
C ALA A 30 22.69 -40.52 9.91
N LEU A 31 21.42 -40.28 10.24
CA LEU A 31 20.53 -41.29 10.80
C LEU A 31 20.34 -42.48 9.85
N THR A 32 20.17 -42.22 8.56
CA THR A 32 19.92 -43.29 7.60
C THR A 32 21.18 -44.11 7.32
N VAL A 33 22.36 -43.49 7.23
CA VAL A 33 23.66 -44.18 7.15
C VAL A 33 23.92 -45.02 8.40
N ILE A 34 23.58 -44.53 9.59
CA ILE A 34 23.71 -45.28 10.85
C ILE A 34 22.77 -46.50 10.86
N ILE A 35 21.51 -46.33 10.46
CA ILE A 35 20.53 -47.43 10.37
C ILE A 35 21.00 -48.49 9.39
N VAL A 36 21.47 -48.08 8.22
CA VAL A 36 21.99 -48.98 7.18
C VAL A 36 23.25 -49.71 7.66
N ALA A 37 24.18 -49.02 8.31
CA ALA A 37 25.38 -49.64 8.89
C ALA A 37 25.03 -50.66 9.98
N LEU A 38 24.06 -50.34 10.86
CA LEU A 38 23.56 -51.27 11.87
C LEU A 38 22.92 -52.52 11.25
N VAL A 39 22.12 -52.36 10.19
CA VAL A 39 21.50 -53.46 9.46
C VAL A 39 22.56 -54.35 8.79
N VAL A 40 23.58 -53.76 8.15
CA VAL A 40 24.68 -54.50 7.51
C VAL A 40 25.53 -55.27 8.53
N ILE A 41 25.83 -54.66 9.68
CA ILE A 41 26.61 -55.31 10.77
C ILE A 41 25.80 -56.45 11.42
N SER A 42 24.48 -56.33 11.50
CA SER A 42 23.61 -57.32 12.16
C SER A 42 23.50 -58.68 11.44
N ARG A 43 23.94 -58.79 10.17
CA ARG A 43 23.87 -60.03 9.37
C ARG A 43 25.18 -60.23 8.57
N PRO A 44 26.30 -60.62 9.21
CA PRO A 44 27.58 -60.73 8.53
C PRO A 44 27.62 -61.94 7.59
N GLN A 45 27.57 -61.70 6.27
CA GLN A 45 27.80 -62.72 5.25
C GLN A 45 29.32 -62.80 4.95
N ARG A 46 29.94 -63.94 5.31
CA ARG A 46 31.40 -64.10 5.47
C ARG A 46 32.24 -64.02 4.17
N GLN A 47 31.65 -63.95 2.98
CA GLN A 47 32.37 -64.05 1.69
C GLN A 47 32.51 -62.74 0.90
N SER A 48 31.80 -61.66 1.25
CA SER A 48 31.75 -60.46 0.39
C SER A 48 32.53 -59.26 0.94
N ILE A 49 33.09 -59.36 2.16
CA ILE A 49 33.61 -58.20 2.91
C ILE A 49 34.78 -57.49 2.19
N GLY A 50 35.62 -58.21 1.43
CA GLY A 50 36.82 -57.63 0.80
C GLY A 50 36.57 -56.67 -0.38
N ILE A 51 35.49 -56.88 -1.16
CA ILE A 51 35.15 -56.01 -2.32
C ILE A 51 34.12 -54.94 -1.91
N LEU A 52 33.38 -55.17 -0.82
CA LEU A 52 32.32 -54.27 -0.35
C LEU A 52 32.88 -52.98 0.30
N THR A 53 33.92 -53.09 1.13
CA THR A 53 34.49 -51.94 1.85
C THR A 53 34.92 -50.77 0.96
N PRO A 54 35.64 -50.96 -0.17
CA PRO A 54 36.06 -49.83 -1.00
C PRO A 54 34.89 -49.13 -1.70
N ILE A 55 33.85 -49.86 -2.11
CA ILE A 55 32.66 -49.29 -2.78
C ILE A 55 31.86 -48.45 -1.77
N PHE A 56 31.65 -48.96 -0.56
CA PHE A 56 31.00 -48.20 0.51
C PHE A 56 31.77 -46.95 0.91
N LEU A 57 33.10 -47.03 0.99
CA LEU A 57 33.95 -45.87 1.28
C LEU A 57 33.87 -44.82 0.15
N LEU A 58 33.77 -45.26 -1.11
CA LEU A 58 33.61 -44.37 -2.26
C LEU A 58 32.26 -43.64 -2.23
N GLU A 59 31.16 -44.33 -1.90
CA GLU A 59 29.84 -43.70 -1.76
C GLU A 59 29.78 -42.70 -0.59
N ILE A 60 30.41 -43.02 0.55
CA ILE A 60 30.55 -42.09 1.68
C ILE A 60 31.36 -40.85 1.28
N ALA A 61 32.44 -41.03 0.51
CA ALA A 61 33.25 -39.91 0.01
C ALA A 61 32.45 -39.01 -0.95
N ILE A 62 31.60 -39.58 -1.80
CA ILE A 62 30.72 -38.82 -2.71
C ILE A 62 29.64 -38.06 -1.91
N CYS A 63 29.05 -38.67 -0.88
CA CYS A 63 28.14 -37.98 0.04
C CYS A 63 28.82 -36.77 0.71
N ALA A 64 30.04 -36.96 1.21
CA ALA A 64 30.81 -35.90 1.87
C ALA A 64 31.17 -34.76 0.89
N LEU A 65 31.56 -35.09 -0.34
CA LEU A 65 31.86 -34.12 -1.38
C LEU A 65 30.61 -33.32 -1.78
N THR A 66 29.48 -34.01 -1.98
CA THR A 66 28.19 -33.38 -2.30
C THR A 66 27.73 -32.43 -1.19
N PHE A 67 27.94 -32.81 0.08
CA PHE A 67 27.68 -31.95 1.23
C PHE A 67 28.58 -30.72 1.27
N ALA A 68 29.88 -30.88 1.04
CA ALA A 68 30.81 -29.76 0.96
C ALA A 68 30.41 -28.79 -0.17
N MET A 69 30.13 -29.30 -1.37
CA MET A 69 29.72 -28.46 -2.51
C MET A 69 28.39 -27.74 -2.27
N ALA A 70 27.44 -28.37 -1.58
CA ALA A 70 26.19 -27.73 -1.17
C ALA A 70 26.41 -26.63 -0.11
N HIS A 71 27.36 -26.82 0.81
CA HIS A 71 27.73 -25.83 1.82
C HIS A 71 28.38 -24.58 1.20
N TYR A 72 29.19 -24.76 0.16
CA TYR A 72 29.79 -23.65 -0.61
C TYR A 72 28.84 -23.04 -1.65
N GLY A 73 27.58 -23.47 -1.72
CA GLY A 73 26.56 -22.90 -2.61
C GLY A 73 26.70 -23.28 -4.08
N ALA A 74 27.57 -24.23 -4.42
CA ALA A 74 27.82 -24.69 -5.78
C ALA A 74 26.73 -25.64 -6.32
N VAL A 75 25.87 -26.19 -5.45
CA VAL A 75 24.82 -27.16 -5.80
C VAL A 75 23.47 -26.72 -5.24
N ASN A 76 22.39 -26.89 -6.03
CA ASN A 76 21.03 -26.57 -5.60
C ASN A 76 20.60 -27.52 -4.45
N PRO A 77 19.97 -27.02 -3.36
CA PRO A 77 19.44 -27.84 -2.27
C PRO A 77 18.60 -29.05 -2.71
N GLY A 78 17.86 -28.94 -3.82
CA GLY A 78 17.09 -30.07 -4.37
C GLY A 78 17.97 -31.20 -4.93
N GLY A 79 19.06 -30.86 -5.62
CA GLY A 79 20.02 -31.85 -6.14
C GLY A 79 20.78 -32.55 -5.03
N PHE A 80 21.11 -31.84 -3.95
CA PHE A 80 21.73 -32.39 -2.75
C PHE A 80 20.84 -33.45 -2.07
N LEU A 81 19.57 -33.11 -1.81
CA LEU A 81 18.61 -34.05 -1.20
C LEU A 81 18.37 -35.28 -2.10
N LEU A 82 18.27 -35.07 -3.41
CA LEU A 82 18.10 -36.15 -4.40
C LEU A 82 19.28 -37.13 -4.38
N CYS A 83 20.51 -36.62 -4.37
CA CYS A 83 21.71 -37.45 -4.35
C CYS A 83 21.79 -38.33 -3.10
N ILE A 84 21.47 -37.74 -1.95
CA ILE A 84 21.41 -38.45 -0.68
C ILE A 84 20.38 -39.57 -0.71
N THR A 85 19.16 -39.27 -1.14
CA THR A 85 18.08 -40.26 -1.16
C THR A 85 18.42 -41.41 -2.10
N LEU A 86 19.02 -41.12 -3.26
CA LEU A 86 19.45 -42.13 -4.22
C LEU A 86 20.61 -42.99 -3.70
N ILE A 87 21.59 -42.41 -3.00
CA ILE A 87 22.69 -43.17 -2.39
C ILE A 87 22.16 -44.12 -1.33
N VAL A 88 21.31 -43.62 -0.42
CA VAL A 88 20.67 -44.43 0.61
C VAL A 88 19.84 -45.57 0.00
N ALA A 89 19.00 -45.26 -0.98
CA ALA A 89 18.16 -46.24 -1.64
C ALA A 89 19.01 -47.29 -2.36
N ASN A 90 20.09 -46.88 -3.04
CA ASN A 90 21.00 -47.79 -3.71
C ASN A 90 21.68 -48.75 -2.73
N VAL A 91 22.16 -48.28 -1.59
CA VAL A 91 22.78 -49.16 -0.58
C VAL A 91 21.81 -50.25 -0.12
N VAL A 92 20.56 -49.88 0.16
CA VAL A 92 19.52 -50.84 0.61
C VAL A 92 19.17 -51.81 -0.51
N ILE A 93 18.96 -51.31 -1.73
CA ILE A 93 18.64 -52.13 -2.92
C ILE A 93 19.80 -53.08 -3.24
N SER A 94 21.03 -52.59 -3.29
CA SER A 94 22.26 -53.34 -3.53
C SER A 94 22.46 -54.44 -2.47
N TRP A 95 22.19 -54.16 -1.20
CA TRP A 95 22.25 -55.17 -0.13
C TRP A 95 21.20 -56.28 -0.30
N VAL A 96 19.94 -55.92 -0.59
CA VAL A 96 18.86 -56.90 -0.82
C VAL A 96 19.16 -57.76 -2.05
N LEU A 97 19.60 -57.15 -3.15
CA LEU A 97 19.90 -57.85 -4.39
C LEU A 97 21.07 -58.82 -4.26
N ARG A 98 22.09 -58.48 -3.45
CA ARG A 98 23.21 -59.38 -3.17
C ARG A 98 22.82 -60.63 -2.40
N GLN A 99 21.69 -60.62 -1.67
CA GLN A 99 21.13 -61.84 -1.05
C GLN A 99 20.62 -62.82 -2.11
N VAL A 100 20.24 -62.32 -3.29
CA VAL A 100 19.73 -63.12 -4.42
C VAL A 100 20.87 -63.49 -5.36
N ASN A 101 21.72 -62.53 -5.74
CA ASN A 101 22.90 -62.76 -6.56
C ASN A 101 23.94 -61.64 -6.34
N PRO A 102 25.21 -61.95 -6.01
CA PRO A 102 26.23 -60.95 -5.74
C PRO A 102 26.51 -59.99 -6.92
N LEU A 103 26.28 -60.43 -8.17
CA LEU A 103 26.46 -59.59 -9.36
C LEU A 103 25.39 -58.47 -9.46
N TYR A 104 24.19 -58.66 -8.91
CA TYR A 104 23.09 -57.70 -9.06
C TYR A 104 23.31 -56.43 -8.24
N GLY A 105 23.96 -56.56 -7.07
CA GLY A 105 24.36 -55.39 -6.30
C GLY A 105 25.51 -54.62 -6.94
N LEU A 106 26.46 -55.30 -7.58
CA LEU A 106 27.55 -54.63 -8.30
C LEU A 106 27.02 -53.79 -9.47
N THR A 107 26.02 -54.29 -10.20
CA THR A 107 25.40 -53.56 -11.31
C THR A 107 24.60 -52.35 -10.85
N SER A 108 23.89 -52.43 -9.72
CA SER A 108 23.16 -51.27 -9.18
C SER A 108 24.09 -50.13 -8.78
N ASP A 109 25.25 -50.46 -8.20
CA ASP A 109 26.23 -49.47 -7.76
C ASP A 109 26.83 -48.70 -8.96
N VAL A 110 27.17 -49.41 -10.05
CA VAL A 110 27.77 -48.78 -11.25
C VAL A 110 26.82 -47.79 -11.93
N HIS A 111 25.52 -48.10 -11.98
CA HIS A 111 24.52 -47.24 -12.63
C HIS A 111 24.12 -46.02 -11.80
N LEU A 112 24.42 -46.00 -10.50
CA LEU A 112 24.12 -44.88 -9.62
C LEU A 112 25.03 -43.66 -9.90
N PHE A 113 26.31 -43.90 -10.20
CA PHE A 113 27.30 -42.82 -10.34
C PHE A 113 26.93 -41.77 -11.41
N PRO A 114 26.52 -42.14 -12.64
CA PRO A 114 26.13 -41.16 -13.65
C PRO A 114 24.88 -40.34 -13.25
N ILE A 115 23.93 -40.96 -12.54
CA ILE A 115 22.69 -40.31 -12.09
C ILE A 115 23.02 -39.26 -11.01
N LEU A 116 23.90 -39.59 -10.06
CA LEU A 116 24.35 -38.64 -9.03
C LEU A 116 25.13 -37.46 -9.61
N ILE A 117 26.08 -37.73 -10.51
CA ILE A 117 26.87 -36.69 -11.18
C ILE A 117 25.93 -35.76 -11.97
N SER A 118 24.92 -36.31 -12.66
CA SER A 118 23.96 -35.50 -13.41
C SER A 118 23.07 -34.62 -12.54
N GLY A 119 22.60 -35.15 -11.40
CA GLY A 119 21.77 -34.42 -10.44
C GLY A 119 22.54 -33.29 -9.75
N MET A 120 23.86 -33.44 -9.58
CA MET A 120 24.74 -32.40 -9.02
C MET A 120 25.10 -31.30 -10.02
N VAL A 121 25.42 -31.66 -11.29
CA VAL A 121 25.99 -30.73 -12.27
C VAL A 121 24.92 -29.98 -13.07
N ILE A 122 23.83 -30.65 -13.46
CA ILE A 122 22.83 -30.09 -14.39
C ILE A 122 21.51 -29.76 -13.67
N GLY A 123 21.34 -30.27 -12.45
CA GLY A 123 20.13 -30.08 -11.63
C GLY A 123 19.07 -31.14 -11.90
N SER A 124 17.88 -30.98 -11.28
CA SER A 124 16.79 -31.96 -11.34
C SER A 124 16.37 -32.26 -12.79
N SER A 125 16.51 -31.33 -13.73
CA SER A 125 16.14 -31.48 -15.14
C SER A 125 16.86 -32.62 -15.89
N ALA A 126 18.04 -33.08 -15.44
CA ALA A 126 18.80 -34.13 -16.12
C ALA A 126 18.43 -35.57 -15.70
N VAL A 127 17.70 -35.74 -14.60
CA VAL A 127 17.30 -37.08 -14.09
C VAL A 127 16.62 -37.97 -15.14
N PRO A 128 15.73 -37.49 -16.04
CA PRO A 128 15.16 -38.36 -17.08
C PRO A 128 16.18 -38.82 -18.14
N ILE A 129 17.19 -38.01 -18.47
CA ILE A 129 18.23 -38.38 -19.45
C ILE A 129 19.10 -39.51 -18.90
N PHE A 130 19.50 -39.41 -17.63
CA PHE A 130 20.31 -40.42 -16.97
C PHE A 130 19.50 -41.59 -16.40
N GLY A 131 18.18 -41.44 -16.21
CA GLY A 131 17.27 -42.54 -15.93
C GLY A 131 17.00 -43.44 -17.14
N LEU A 132 17.23 -42.95 -18.37
CA LEU A 132 17.14 -43.75 -19.60
C LEU A 132 18.45 -44.45 -19.96
N MET A 133 19.59 -43.98 -19.43
CA MET A 133 20.91 -44.60 -19.63
C MET A 133 20.97 -46.08 -19.21
N PRO A 134 20.40 -46.52 -18.08
CA PRO A 134 20.38 -47.92 -17.70
C PRO A 134 19.51 -48.78 -18.63
N VAL A 135 18.41 -48.23 -19.16
CA VAL A 135 17.58 -48.90 -20.18
C VAL A 135 18.37 -49.09 -21.47
N PHE A 136 19.15 -48.08 -21.88
CA PHE A 136 20.03 -48.15 -23.04
C PHE A 136 21.22 -49.11 -22.84
N ALA A 137 21.80 -49.14 -21.64
CA ALA A 137 22.86 -50.10 -21.28
C ALA A 137 22.35 -51.54 -21.32
N LEU A 138 21.11 -51.77 -20.86
CA LEU A 138 20.46 -53.08 -20.90
C LEU A 138 20.14 -53.52 -22.35
N LEU A 139 19.76 -52.58 -23.22
CA LEU A 139 19.59 -52.80 -24.66
C LEU A 139 20.92 -53.18 -25.33
N LEU A 140 22.02 -52.49 -24.99
CA LEU A 140 23.36 -52.79 -25.50
C LEU A 140 23.83 -54.19 -25.10
N LEU A 141 23.64 -54.58 -23.84
CA LEU A 141 23.96 -55.93 -23.37
C LEU A 141 23.11 -57.01 -24.07
N TYR A 142 21.88 -56.67 -24.51
CA TYR A 142 21.00 -57.59 -25.25
C TYR A 142 21.50 -57.85 -26.65
N VAL A 143 21.91 -56.78 -27.31
CA VAL A 143 22.54 -56.85 -28.63
C VAL A 143 23.90 -57.59 -28.56
N MET A 144 24.61 -57.52 -27.44
CA MET A 144 25.87 -58.25 -27.20
C MET A 144 25.70 -59.74 -26.85
N GLY A 145 24.46 -60.25 -26.73
CA GLY A 145 24.19 -61.67 -26.49
C GLY A 145 24.43 -62.15 -25.06
N GLU A 146 24.57 -61.23 -24.10
CA GLU A 146 24.74 -61.53 -22.66
C GLU A 146 23.42 -62.02 -22.02
N ASN A 147 23.50 -62.79 -20.93
CA ASN A 147 22.32 -63.35 -20.27
C ASN A 147 21.62 -62.33 -19.34
N ILE A 148 20.70 -61.55 -19.91
CA ILE A 148 20.12 -60.35 -19.29
C ILE A 148 19.07 -60.62 -18.22
N GLN A 149 18.55 -61.84 -18.11
CA GLN A 149 17.57 -62.20 -17.08
C GLN A 149 18.04 -61.84 -15.66
N THR A 150 19.35 -61.74 -15.47
CA THR A 150 20.03 -61.33 -14.25
C THR A 150 19.96 -59.83 -13.94
N GLN A 151 19.94 -58.94 -14.93
CA GLN A 151 20.07 -57.49 -14.74
C GLN A 151 18.77 -56.69 -14.93
N ILE A 152 17.69 -57.30 -15.43
CA ILE A 152 16.42 -56.62 -15.74
C ILE A 152 15.74 -56.06 -14.49
N SER A 153 15.64 -56.85 -13.42
CA SER A 153 14.82 -56.54 -12.25
C SER A 153 15.27 -55.27 -11.48
N PRO A 154 16.55 -55.12 -11.09
CA PRO A 154 16.95 -53.98 -10.26
C PRO A 154 17.04 -52.66 -11.04
N THR A 155 17.43 -52.72 -12.31
CA THR A 155 17.63 -51.55 -13.17
C THR A 155 16.30 -50.83 -13.45
N ILE A 156 15.23 -51.59 -13.68
CA ILE A 156 13.88 -51.04 -13.89
C ILE A 156 13.35 -50.38 -12.60
N ILE A 157 13.58 -50.98 -11.44
CA ILE A 157 13.11 -50.42 -10.15
C ILE A 157 13.80 -49.08 -9.86
N ILE A 158 15.12 -48.99 -10.06
CA ILE A 158 15.88 -47.76 -9.81
C ILE A 158 15.46 -46.63 -10.78
N THR A 159 15.27 -46.94 -12.06
CA THR A 159 14.87 -45.96 -13.07
C THR A 159 13.44 -45.47 -12.86
N MET A 160 12.50 -46.35 -12.49
CA MET A 160 11.15 -45.96 -12.11
C MET A 160 11.13 -45.10 -10.84
N ALA A 161 11.90 -45.47 -9.81
CA ALA A 161 11.98 -44.69 -8.56
C ALA A 161 12.58 -43.30 -8.79
N ALA A 162 13.65 -43.19 -9.60
CA ALA A 162 14.25 -41.90 -9.96
C ALA A 162 13.29 -41.01 -10.76
N GLY A 163 12.55 -41.59 -11.72
CA GLY A 163 11.55 -40.86 -12.50
C GLY A 163 10.37 -40.37 -11.64
N MET A 164 9.89 -41.20 -10.71
CA MET A 164 8.83 -40.83 -9.78
C MET A 164 9.28 -39.72 -8.82
N PHE A 165 10.49 -39.84 -8.27
CA PHE A 165 11.07 -38.81 -7.41
C PHE A 165 11.27 -37.48 -8.14
N TRP A 166 11.77 -37.52 -9.38
CA TRP A 166 11.88 -36.33 -10.21
C TRP A 166 10.54 -35.65 -10.45
N LEU A 167 9.50 -36.43 -10.76
CA LEU A 167 8.14 -35.91 -10.98
C LEU A 167 7.62 -35.21 -9.72
N ILE A 168 7.86 -35.80 -8.54
CA ILE A 168 7.48 -35.21 -7.25
C ILE A 168 8.23 -33.89 -7.03
N VAL A 169 9.56 -33.89 -7.14
CA VAL A 169 10.38 -32.68 -6.94
C VAL A 169 9.97 -31.57 -7.91
N ARG A 170 9.79 -31.89 -9.20
CA ARG A 170 9.36 -30.93 -10.22
C ARG A 170 7.97 -30.36 -9.94
N THR A 171 7.05 -31.18 -9.43
CA THR A 171 5.71 -30.73 -9.06
C THR A 171 5.75 -29.81 -7.84
N LEU A 172 6.57 -30.16 -6.85
CA LEU A 172 6.79 -29.33 -5.66
C LEU A 172 7.43 -27.99 -6.02
N GLU A 173 8.47 -27.98 -6.86
CA GLU A 173 9.14 -26.76 -7.34
C GLU A 173 8.13 -25.84 -8.06
N ARG A 174 7.31 -26.39 -8.96
CA ARG A 174 6.26 -25.63 -9.64
C ARG A 174 5.25 -25.05 -8.67
N SER A 175 4.75 -25.86 -7.73
CA SER A 175 3.77 -25.41 -6.74
C SER A 175 4.31 -24.30 -5.83
N LEU A 176 5.60 -24.37 -5.49
CA LEU A 176 6.29 -23.36 -4.70
C LEU A 176 6.49 -22.07 -5.49
N HIS A 177 6.85 -22.16 -6.77
CA HIS A 177 6.97 -21.00 -7.64
C HIS A 177 5.64 -20.27 -7.84
N ASP A 178 4.55 -21.01 -8.09
CA ASP A 178 3.21 -20.43 -8.24
C ASP A 178 2.73 -19.78 -6.94
N ALA A 179 2.97 -20.43 -5.79
CA ALA A 179 2.65 -19.86 -4.49
C ALA A 179 3.43 -18.54 -4.25
N ARG A 180 4.72 -18.53 -4.58
CA ARG A 180 5.56 -17.32 -4.46
C ARG A 180 5.10 -16.21 -5.40
N ALA A 181 4.76 -16.53 -6.65
CA ALA A 181 4.27 -15.55 -7.62
C ALA A 181 2.99 -14.87 -7.11
N LYS A 182 2.02 -15.65 -6.61
CA LYS A 182 0.79 -15.11 -5.99
C LYS A 182 1.07 -14.22 -4.79
N THR A 183 2.01 -14.60 -3.93
CA THR A 183 2.38 -13.75 -2.77
C THR A 183 3.06 -12.45 -3.19
N ALA A 184 3.91 -12.48 -4.23
CA ALA A 184 4.56 -11.29 -4.75
C ALA A 184 3.54 -10.33 -5.38
N GLU A 185 2.60 -10.86 -6.16
CA GLU A 185 1.50 -10.09 -6.73
C GLU A 185 0.63 -9.45 -5.64
N ALA A 186 0.20 -10.23 -4.64
CA ALA A 186 -0.58 -9.72 -3.51
C ALA A 186 0.16 -8.61 -2.73
N GLN A 187 1.47 -8.76 -2.52
CA GLN A 187 2.29 -7.72 -1.88
C GLN A 187 2.37 -6.45 -2.73
N THR A 188 2.51 -6.56 -4.05
CA THR A 188 2.50 -5.37 -4.93
C THR A 188 1.15 -4.68 -4.95
N ALA A 189 0.04 -5.43 -4.98
CA ALA A 189 -1.30 -4.89 -4.90
C ALA A 189 -1.55 -4.17 -3.57
N GLN A 190 -1.09 -4.73 -2.45
CA GLN A 190 -1.17 -4.08 -1.13
C GLN A 190 -0.40 -2.76 -1.08
N ARG A 191 0.85 -2.73 -1.57
CA ARG A 191 1.63 -1.49 -1.61
C ARG A 191 0.97 -0.40 -2.45
N ASN A 192 0.40 -0.75 -3.61
CA ASN A 192 -0.31 0.20 -4.45
C ASN A 192 -1.55 0.76 -3.74
N LEU A 193 -2.28 -0.08 -3.01
CA LEU A 193 -3.45 0.34 -2.24
C LEU A 193 -3.05 1.28 -1.09
N GLU A 194 -1.99 0.96 -0.35
CA GLU A 194 -1.45 1.81 0.72
C GLU A 194 -1.03 3.19 0.18
N GLN A 195 -0.32 3.24 -0.94
CA GLN A 195 0.05 4.49 -1.61
C GLN A 195 -1.17 5.32 -2.01
N GLN A 196 -2.21 4.67 -2.56
CA GLN A 196 -3.44 5.35 -2.96
C GLN A 196 -4.21 5.89 -1.75
N GLN A 197 -4.27 5.14 -0.65
CA GLN A 197 -4.88 5.60 0.59
C GLN A 197 -4.16 6.81 1.17
N GLN A 198 -2.83 6.81 1.14
CA GLN A 198 -2.04 7.93 1.64
C GLN A 198 -2.23 9.20 0.79
N ALA A 199 -2.23 9.08 -0.53
CA ALA A 199 -2.53 10.19 -1.43
C ALA A 199 -3.95 10.77 -1.20
N LEU A 200 -4.93 9.90 -0.92
CA LEU A 200 -6.30 10.34 -0.62
C LEU A 200 -6.38 11.11 0.71
N LEU A 201 -5.66 10.65 1.74
CA LEU A 201 -5.57 11.34 3.03
C LEU A 201 -4.95 12.73 2.88
N GLU A 202 -3.84 12.84 2.14
CA GLU A 202 -3.18 14.12 1.85
C GLU A 202 -4.10 15.08 1.07
N ALA A 203 -4.81 14.58 0.05
CA ALA A 203 -5.78 15.37 -0.70
C ALA A 203 -6.93 15.88 0.19
N ASN A 204 -7.45 15.03 1.08
CA ASN A 204 -8.55 15.40 1.97
C ASN A 204 -8.11 16.43 3.04
N GLN A 205 -6.89 16.29 3.56
CA GLN A 205 -6.29 17.29 4.45
C GLN A 205 -6.12 18.64 3.74
N SER A 206 -5.64 18.64 2.49
CA SER A 206 -5.51 19.87 1.69
C SER A 206 -6.86 20.54 1.44
N LEU A 207 -7.89 19.76 1.06
CA LEU A 207 -9.26 20.28 0.89
C LEU A 207 -9.81 20.89 2.19
N SER A 208 -9.56 20.24 3.33
CA SER A 208 -9.98 20.74 4.64
C SER A 208 -9.30 22.06 4.99
N SER A 209 -8.00 22.17 4.73
CA SER A 209 -7.25 23.42 4.93
C SER A 209 -7.74 24.55 4.03
N ASN A 210 -7.99 24.27 2.74
CA ASN A 210 -8.55 25.24 1.81
C ASN A 210 -9.95 25.71 2.27
N ASN A 211 -10.80 24.80 2.72
CA ASN A 211 -12.12 25.15 3.27
C ASN A 211 -11.99 26.04 4.51
N GLU A 212 -11.03 25.78 5.40
CA GLU A 212 -10.78 26.63 6.56
C GLU A 212 -10.31 28.04 6.15
N GLN A 213 -9.44 28.14 5.14
CA GLN A 213 -9.02 29.44 4.57
C GLN A 213 -10.20 30.19 3.94
N ILE A 214 -11.03 29.49 3.18
CA ILE A 214 -12.26 30.06 2.59
C ILE A 214 -13.18 30.57 3.71
N ASN A 215 -13.38 29.81 4.78
CA ASN A 215 -14.19 30.24 5.91
C ASN A 215 -13.60 31.47 6.63
N LYS A 216 -12.27 31.55 6.78
CA LYS A 216 -11.60 32.75 7.31
C LYS A 216 -11.76 33.96 6.40
N LEU A 217 -11.71 33.78 5.09
CA LEU A 217 -11.99 34.85 4.13
C LEU A 217 -13.44 35.33 4.26
N PHE A 218 -14.40 34.40 4.35
CA PHE A 218 -15.81 34.75 4.58
C PHE A 218 -16.04 35.46 5.92
N SER A 219 -15.39 35.04 7.01
CA SER A 219 -15.50 35.76 8.28
C SER A 219 -14.93 37.17 8.20
N LEU A 220 -13.79 37.35 7.54
CA LEU A 220 -13.18 38.67 7.34
C LEU A 220 -14.06 39.59 6.48
N VAL A 221 -14.74 39.03 5.48
CA VAL A 221 -15.73 39.76 4.66
C VAL A 221 -16.95 40.13 5.49
N ASN A 222 -17.45 39.24 6.35
CA ASN A 222 -18.57 39.53 7.24
C ASN A 222 -18.23 40.59 8.30
N ASP A 223 -16.99 40.62 8.80
CA ASP A 223 -16.52 41.65 9.74
C ASP A 223 -16.42 43.04 9.08
N LEU A 224 -16.47 43.11 7.74
CA LEU A 224 -16.51 44.35 6.96
C LEU A 224 -17.94 44.83 6.65
N GLU A 225 -18.97 44.17 7.17
CA GLU A 225 -20.36 44.55 6.92
C GLU A 225 -20.78 45.80 7.71
N THR A 226 -20.79 46.93 6.98
CA THR A 226 -21.34 48.26 7.32
C THR A 226 -20.64 49.03 8.46
N PRO A 227 -19.43 49.58 8.22
CA PRO A 227 -18.84 50.53 9.14
C PRO A 227 -19.67 51.82 9.15
N LEU A 228 -20.13 52.27 10.33
CA LEU A 228 -20.44 53.69 10.49
C LEU A 228 -19.13 54.47 10.37
N ILE A 229 -19.03 55.30 9.34
CA ILE A 229 -17.83 56.07 9.04
C ILE A 229 -17.97 57.47 9.66
N PRO A 230 -17.17 57.84 10.66
CA PRO A 230 -17.15 59.22 11.15
C PRO A 230 -16.50 60.11 10.10
N VAL A 231 -17.20 61.16 9.66
CA VAL A 231 -16.72 62.09 8.62
C VAL A 231 -16.45 63.49 9.15
N LEU A 232 -17.12 63.88 10.23
CA LEU A 232 -16.93 65.14 10.97
C LEU A 232 -17.25 64.87 12.44
N ASP A 233 -16.86 65.79 13.32
CA ASP A 233 -17.25 65.74 14.73
C ASP A 233 -18.78 65.68 14.85
N GLY A 234 -19.27 64.62 15.47
CA GLY A 234 -20.71 64.38 15.65
C GLY A 234 -21.48 63.95 14.40
N VAL A 235 -20.80 63.61 13.28
CA VAL A 235 -21.43 63.20 12.02
C VAL A 235 -20.93 61.84 11.55
N LEU A 236 -21.86 60.89 11.43
CA LEU A 236 -21.58 59.54 10.97
C LEU A 236 -22.24 59.27 9.62
N VAL A 237 -21.60 58.44 8.79
CA VAL A 237 -22.14 57.97 7.51
C VAL A 237 -22.35 56.46 7.58
N LEU A 238 -23.54 56.00 7.18
CA LEU A 238 -23.91 54.61 7.01
C LEU A 238 -24.05 54.31 5.51
N PRO A 239 -23.02 53.76 4.84
CA PRO A 239 -23.15 53.33 3.46
C PRO A 239 -23.89 52.00 3.39
N LEU A 240 -24.98 51.95 2.63
CA LEU A 240 -25.72 50.71 2.36
C LEU A 240 -25.41 50.20 0.96
N VAL A 241 -24.97 48.95 0.89
CA VAL A 241 -24.60 48.27 -0.35
C VAL A 241 -25.25 46.89 -0.42
N GLY A 242 -25.80 46.56 -1.58
CA GLY A 242 -26.36 45.25 -1.87
C GLY A 242 -27.82 45.09 -1.40
N HIS A 243 -28.23 43.84 -1.22
CA HIS A 243 -29.58 43.50 -0.76
C HIS A 243 -29.74 43.73 0.75
N ILE A 244 -30.89 44.27 1.15
CA ILE A 244 -31.23 44.54 2.55
C ILE A 244 -32.39 43.63 2.92
N ASP A 245 -32.16 42.69 3.84
CA ASP A 245 -33.19 41.81 4.39
C ASP A 245 -33.53 42.18 5.85
N ALA A 246 -34.58 41.57 6.39
CA ALA A 246 -35.06 41.83 7.75
C ALA A 246 -34.04 41.52 8.86
N GLN A 247 -33.15 40.54 8.65
CA GLN A 247 -32.12 40.20 9.63
C GLN A 247 -31.04 41.29 9.65
N ARG A 248 -30.68 41.82 8.48
CA ARG A 248 -29.70 42.87 8.30
C ARG A 248 -30.21 44.21 8.83
N THR A 249 -31.46 44.58 8.55
CA THR A 249 -32.05 45.83 9.06
C THR A 249 -32.05 45.89 10.59
N SER A 250 -32.43 44.80 11.26
CA SER A 250 -32.43 44.72 12.73
C SER A 250 -31.03 44.94 13.31
N ARG A 251 -30.01 44.26 12.75
CA ARG A 251 -28.61 44.41 13.18
C ARG A 251 -28.11 45.84 12.97
N ILE A 252 -28.41 46.44 11.82
CA ILE A 252 -28.00 47.81 11.49
C ILE A 252 -28.65 48.81 12.45
N SER A 253 -29.95 48.71 12.71
CA SER A 253 -30.65 49.63 13.61
C SER A 253 -30.06 49.63 15.02
N SER A 254 -29.83 48.44 15.60
CA SER A 254 -29.21 48.35 16.93
C SER A 254 -27.78 48.91 16.95
N MET A 255 -26.99 48.63 15.91
CA MET A 255 -25.62 49.11 15.79
C MET A 255 -25.57 50.64 15.64
N VAL A 256 -26.39 51.22 14.77
CA VAL A 256 -26.48 52.66 14.53
C VAL A 256 -26.87 53.40 15.81
N LEU A 257 -27.96 53.01 16.48
CA LEU A 257 -28.43 53.69 17.68
C LEU A 257 -27.38 53.64 18.81
N HIS A 258 -26.73 52.49 18.98
CA HIS A 258 -25.66 52.33 19.97
C HIS A 258 -24.44 53.21 19.66
N GLN A 259 -23.97 53.21 18.40
CA GLN A 259 -22.79 53.99 17.98
C GLN A 259 -23.06 55.50 18.01
N MET A 260 -24.25 55.94 17.60
CA MET A 260 -24.62 57.35 17.67
C MET A 260 -24.67 57.85 19.11
N TYR A 261 -25.22 57.05 20.03
CA TYR A 261 -25.25 57.38 21.45
C TYR A 261 -23.84 57.42 22.06
N SER A 262 -23.02 56.39 21.82
CA SER A 262 -21.67 56.30 22.40
C SER A 262 -20.72 57.38 21.90
N GLN A 263 -20.82 57.75 20.62
CA GLN A 263 -20.00 58.78 19.99
C GLN A 263 -20.59 60.19 20.09
N ARG A 264 -21.76 60.36 20.74
CA ARG A 264 -22.51 61.63 20.81
C ARG A 264 -22.74 62.27 19.43
N ALA A 265 -23.04 61.44 18.43
CA ALA A 265 -23.30 61.90 17.09
C ALA A 265 -24.66 62.59 17.01
N HIS A 266 -24.68 63.84 16.52
CA HIS A 266 -25.90 64.59 16.29
C HIS A 266 -26.46 64.39 14.88
N THR A 267 -25.71 63.77 13.96
CA THR A 267 -26.16 63.54 12.58
C THR A 267 -25.73 62.19 12.04
N LEU A 268 -26.69 61.46 11.47
CA LEU A 268 -26.44 60.30 10.63
C LEU A 268 -26.73 60.65 9.16
N ILE A 269 -25.85 60.25 8.26
CA ILE A 269 -26.10 60.27 6.82
C ILE A 269 -26.19 58.82 6.32
N VAL A 270 -27.35 58.42 5.84
CA VAL A 270 -27.58 57.10 5.25
C VAL A 270 -27.39 57.22 3.73
N ASP A 271 -26.37 56.57 3.19
CA ASP A 271 -26.07 56.60 1.75
C ASP A 271 -26.63 55.34 1.07
N LEU A 272 -27.61 55.55 0.20
CA LEU A 272 -28.36 54.51 -0.50
C LEU A 272 -27.85 54.27 -1.94
N THR A 273 -26.74 54.91 -2.32
CA THR A 273 -26.16 54.81 -3.68
C THR A 273 -25.91 53.36 -4.12
N GLY A 274 -25.58 52.46 -3.18
CA GLY A 274 -25.27 51.04 -3.44
C GLY A 274 -26.45 50.06 -3.33
N VAL A 275 -27.66 50.54 -3.07
CA VAL A 275 -28.86 49.69 -2.90
C VAL A 275 -29.50 49.41 -4.26
N THR A 276 -29.50 48.14 -4.68
CA THR A 276 -29.93 47.74 -6.03
C THR A 276 -31.44 47.50 -6.16
N MET A 277 -32.10 47.08 -5.09
CA MET A 277 -33.53 46.78 -5.03
C MET A 277 -34.12 47.40 -3.77
N VAL A 278 -35.28 48.04 -3.93
CA VAL A 278 -35.98 48.75 -2.87
C VAL A 278 -37.41 48.28 -2.88
N ASP A 279 -37.84 47.69 -1.77
CA ASP A 279 -39.23 47.36 -1.50
C ASP A 279 -39.77 48.27 -0.38
N GLY A 280 -41.07 48.17 -0.10
CA GLY A 280 -41.70 48.90 1.01
C GLY A 280 -41.09 48.57 2.37
N ALA A 281 -40.50 47.37 2.54
CA ALA A 281 -39.85 46.99 3.79
C ALA A 281 -38.59 47.82 4.08
N VAL A 282 -37.78 48.14 3.06
CA VAL A 282 -36.63 49.04 3.21
C VAL A 282 -37.08 50.47 3.51
N VAL A 283 -38.17 50.93 2.89
CA VAL A 283 -38.75 52.26 3.14
C VAL A 283 -39.22 52.39 4.59
N GLU A 284 -40.03 51.44 5.06
CA GLU A 284 -40.52 51.38 6.44
C GLU A 284 -39.35 51.33 7.43
N TRP A 285 -38.32 50.53 7.15
CA TRP A 285 -37.14 50.44 8.00
C TRP A 285 -36.38 51.78 8.09
N ILE A 286 -36.17 52.48 6.97
CA ILE A 286 -35.50 53.78 6.95
C ILE A 286 -36.25 54.77 7.85
N ASP A 287 -37.58 54.78 7.78
CA ASP A 287 -38.42 55.64 8.61
C ASP A 287 -38.36 55.30 10.10
N GLN A 288 -38.46 54.02 10.44
CA GLN A 288 -38.31 53.56 11.82
C GLN A 288 -36.93 53.92 12.39
N LEU A 289 -35.88 53.78 11.59
CA LEU A 289 -34.52 54.18 11.96
C LEU A 289 -34.44 55.70 12.19
N GLY A 290 -35.01 56.50 11.28
CA GLY A 290 -35.11 57.95 11.42
C GLY A 290 -35.83 58.39 12.68
N HIS A 291 -36.95 57.75 13.00
CA HIS A 291 -37.70 57.95 14.23
C HIS A 291 -36.87 57.63 15.48
N GLY A 292 -36.22 56.46 15.51
CA GLY A 292 -35.34 56.07 16.62
C GLY A 292 -34.20 57.06 16.85
N ILE A 293 -33.57 57.54 15.77
CA ILE A 293 -32.49 58.53 15.83
C ILE A 293 -32.99 59.89 16.35
N ARG A 294 -34.20 60.30 15.95
CA ARG A 294 -34.84 61.52 16.45
C ARG A 294 -35.08 61.44 17.96
N LEU A 295 -35.50 60.28 18.47
CA LEU A 295 -35.75 60.07 19.90
C LEU A 295 -34.48 60.20 20.76
N ILE A 296 -33.30 59.93 20.19
CA ILE A 296 -32.00 60.17 20.87
C ILE A 296 -31.45 61.58 20.63
N GLY A 297 -32.24 62.49 20.04
CA GLY A 297 -31.89 63.90 19.85
C GLY A 297 -30.99 64.19 18.65
N ALA A 298 -30.88 63.27 17.69
CA ALA A 298 -30.08 63.42 16.49
C ALA A 298 -30.96 63.54 15.23
N ARG A 299 -30.35 63.95 14.11
CA ARG A 299 -31.03 64.09 12.81
C ARG A 299 -30.52 63.09 11.79
N THR A 300 -31.42 62.62 10.93
CA THR A 300 -31.09 61.68 9.85
C THR A 300 -31.17 62.36 8.50
N LEU A 301 -30.09 62.23 7.73
CA LEU A 301 -30.02 62.62 6.32
C LEU A 301 -29.98 61.36 5.47
N VAL A 302 -30.68 61.37 4.34
CA VAL A 302 -30.63 60.27 3.37
C VAL A 302 -30.08 60.79 2.05
N THR A 303 -29.10 60.08 1.49
CA THR A 303 -28.45 60.44 0.22
C THR A 303 -28.47 59.28 -0.77
N GLY A 304 -28.27 59.56 -2.05
CA GLY A 304 -28.21 58.50 -3.07
C GLY A 304 -29.56 57.83 -3.36
N MET A 305 -30.66 58.47 -2.96
CA MET A 305 -32.02 57.99 -3.22
C MET A 305 -32.36 58.10 -4.71
N ARG A 306 -32.77 56.98 -5.31
CA ARG A 306 -33.23 56.93 -6.71
C ARG A 306 -34.68 57.42 -6.83
N ALA A 307 -35.09 57.85 -8.03
CA ALA A 307 -36.43 58.38 -8.26
C ALA A 307 -37.53 57.37 -7.93
N GLU A 308 -37.29 56.08 -8.21
CA GLU A 308 -38.22 55.00 -7.91
C GLU A 308 -38.43 54.84 -6.39
N MET A 309 -37.36 54.95 -5.60
CA MET A 309 -37.45 54.90 -4.13
C MET A 309 -38.20 56.12 -3.58
N ALA A 310 -37.90 57.31 -4.07
CA ALA A 310 -38.61 58.53 -3.66
C ALA A 310 -40.12 58.45 -3.96
N TYR A 311 -40.48 57.85 -5.10
CA TYR A 311 -41.88 57.61 -5.46
C TYR A 311 -42.57 56.65 -4.49
N THR A 312 -41.94 55.52 -4.14
CA THR A 312 -42.49 54.56 -3.16
C THR A 312 -42.65 55.19 -1.78
N MET A 313 -41.64 55.92 -1.28
CA MET A 313 -41.74 56.63 0.01
C MET A 313 -42.89 57.64 0.03
N ALA A 314 -43.07 58.39 -1.07
CA ALA A 314 -44.18 59.34 -1.19
C ALA A 314 -45.56 58.66 -1.24
N MET A 315 -45.64 57.44 -1.79
CA MET A 315 -46.90 56.68 -1.89
C MET A 315 -47.29 56.01 -0.56
N GLU A 316 -46.31 55.61 0.26
CA GLU A 316 -46.53 54.96 1.55
C GLU A 316 -46.79 55.95 2.71
N ASP A 317 -46.83 57.26 2.43
CA ASP A 317 -46.88 58.36 3.43
C ASP A 317 -45.72 58.32 4.44
N VAL A 318 -44.60 57.76 3.99
CA VAL A 318 -43.38 57.59 4.77
C VAL A 318 -42.45 58.76 4.46
N GLY A 319 -42.25 59.68 5.42
CA GLY A 319 -41.18 60.69 5.31
C GLY A 319 -41.53 62.16 5.56
N THR A 320 -42.50 62.48 6.41
CA THR A 320 -42.81 63.90 6.73
C THR A 320 -42.13 64.40 8.01
N GLU A 321 -41.76 63.52 8.95
CA GLU A 321 -41.13 63.91 10.20
C GLU A 321 -39.91 63.01 10.51
N GLY A 322 -38.69 63.56 10.47
CA GLY A 322 -37.48 62.91 11.02
C GLY A 322 -36.37 62.56 10.03
N ILE A 323 -36.65 62.59 8.72
CA ILE A 323 -35.67 62.30 7.69
C ILE A 323 -35.61 63.44 6.68
N ARG A 324 -34.40 63.85 6.31
CA ARG A 324 -34.19 64.84 5.24
C ARG A 324 -33.42 64.21 4.09
N ALA A 325 -34.07 64.10 2.93
CA ALA A 325 -33.43 63.64 1.70
C ALA A 325 -32.52 64.73 1.10
N VAL A 326 -31.35 64.32 0.62
CA VAL A 326 -30.36 65.17 -0.05
C VAL A 326 -29.82 64.42 -1.27
N GLY A 327 -29.68 65.07 -2.41
CA GLY A 327 -29.35 64.38 -3.68
C GLY A 327 -28.04 63.58 -3.65
N ARG A 328 -26.97 64.12 -3.04
CA ARG A 328 -25.65 63.47 -2.98
C ARG A 328 -25.05 63.54 -1.59
N LEU A 329 -24.19 62.57 -1.27
CA LEU A 329 -23.44 62.53 -0.01
C LEU A 329 -22.65 63.83 0.24
N GLN A 330 -22.00 64.37 -0.80
CA GLN A 330 -21.25 65.63 -0.69
C GLN A 330 -22.14 66.81 -0.30
N ASP A 331 -23.38 66.83 -0.77
CA ASP A 331 -24.34 67.89 -0.45
C ASP A 331 -24.87 67.74 0.98
N GLY A 332 -25.05 66.49 1.45
CA GLY A 332 -25.38 66.20 2.85
C GLY A 332 -24.29 66.69 3.80
N ILE A 333 -23.03 66.38 3.51
CA ILE A 333 -21.87 66.87 4.29
C ILE A 333 -21.82 68.41 4.26
N ARG A 334 -21.97 69.03 3.08
CA ARG A 334 -21.96 70.49 2.95
C ARG A 334 -23.09 71.16 3.74
N MET A 335 -24.27 70.54 3.79
CA MET A 335 -25.40 71.05 4.56
C MET A 335 -25.11 71.01 6.06
N VAL A 336 -24.48 69.95 6.56
CA VAL A 336 -24.10 69.88 7.98
C VAL A 336 -23.06 70.95 8.33
N LEU A 337 -22.06 71.15 7.48
CA LEU A 337 -21.04 72.19 7.68
C LEU A 337 -21.58 73.63 7.69
N ARG A 338 -22.72 73.89 7.03
CA ARG A 338 -23.35 75.21 6.99
C ARG A 338 -24.32 75.47 8.15
N GLY A 339 -24.71 74.43 8.89
CA GLY A 339 -25.66 74.49 9.98
C GLY A 339 -25.09 74.09 11.34
N ALA A 340 -23.76 74.02 11.46
CA ALA A 340 -23.00 73.88 12.69
C ALA A 340 -22.37 75.23 13.04
#